data_AF-A0A7X8Q3B8-F1
#
_entry.id   AF-A0A7X8Q3B8-F1
#
_cell.length_a   1.000
_cell.length_b   1.000
_cell.length_c   1.000
_cell.angle_alpha   90.00
_cell.angle_beta   90.00
_cell.angle_gamma   90.00
#
_symmetry.space_group_name_H-M   'P 1'
#
loop_
_entity.id
_entity.type
_entity.pdbx_description
1 polymer ?
#
loop_
_entity_poly.entity_id
_entity_poly.type
_entity_poly.pdbx_seq_one_letter_code
_entity_poly.pdbx_strand_id
1 'polypeptide(L)'
;MSRKFKTSKKKRTNYIYYGEGSSKTVLIPGEDGVTEAIIETLHSLDDEEVDNNRRETRRHSSFDDLNDKAETLTDPDGDVEDRIISKLERERAKATVDEAVSTLKPKEQNIIKWLYLSDKPLTQAEVGKRLGMAEDSVKKSAFRIRAKLREILQGKI
;
A
#
# COMPACT_ATOMS: atom_id res chain seq x y z
N MET A 1 33.73 14.00 -7.72
CA MET A 1 33.35 13.30 -8.97
C MET A 1 32.89 11.90 -8.61
N SER A 2 31.69 11.46 -9.04
CA SER A 2 31.22 10.10 -8.77
C SER A 2 31.96 9.08 -9.65
N ARG A 3 32.15 7.86 -9.13
CA ARG A 3 32.80 6.79 -9.90
C ARG A 3 31.84 6.22 -10.94
N LYS A 4 32.35 5.92 -12.14
CA LYS A 4 31.57 5.25 -13.20
C LYS A 4 31.46 3.72 -13.01
N PHE A 5 32.42 3.14 -12.28
CA PHE A 5 32.52 1.70 -12.07
C PHE A 5 32.92 1.40 -10.62
N LYS A 6 32.40 0.28 -10.11
CA LYS A 6 32.77 -0.27 -8.81
C LYS A 6 34.23 -0.68 -8.77
N THR A 7 34.88 -0.48 -7.64
CA THR A 7 36.24 -0.99 -7.40
C THR A 7 36.21 -2.51 -7.34
N SER A 8 37.07 -3.20 -8.09
CA SER A 8 37.10 -4.67 -8.06
C SER A 8 37.51 -5.20 -6.68
N LYS A 9 36.93 -6.32 -6.23
CA LYS A 9 37.21 -6.90 -4.90
C LYS A 9 38.70 -7.07 -4.60
N LYS A 10 39.49 -7.48 -5.60
CA LYS A 10 40.95 -7.65 -5.50
C LYS A 10 41.73 -6.36 -5.24
N LYS A 11 41.11 -5.18 -5.43
CA LYS A 11 41.72 -3.86 -5.26
C LYS A 11 41.14 -3.09 -4.06
N ARG A 12 40.38 -3.75 -3.18
CA ARG A 12 39.72 -3.13 -2.02
C ARG A 12 40.54 -3.14 -0.73
N THR A 13 41.80 -3.56 -0.78
CA THR A 13 42.70 -3.55 0.38
C THR A 13 42.88 -2.15 0.96
N ASN A 14 42.94 -1.14 0.09
CA ASN A 14 43.03 0.27 0.46
C ASN A 14 41.85 1.04 -0.15
N TYR A 15 41.59 2.25 0.32
CA TYR A 15 40.64 3.16 -0.31
C TYR A 15 41.35 4.41 -0.85
N ILE A 16 41.01 4.83 -2.06
CA ILE A 16 41.61 6.02 -2.69
C ILE A 16 40.55 7.11 -2.81
N TYR A 17 40.63 8.13 -1.96
CA TYR A 17 39.77 9.30 -2.09
C TYR A 17 40.34 10.27 -3.13
N TYR A 18 39.50 10.78 -4.01
CA TYR A 18 39.87 11.77 -5.04
C TYR A 18 39.23 13.11 -4.67
N GLY A 19 40.04 14.05 -4.21
CA GLY A 19 39.61 15.40 -3.84
C GLY A 19 39.50 16.34 -5.05
N GLU A 20 39.26 17.61 -4.78
CA GLU A 20 39.24 18.64 -5.81
C GLU A 20 40.63 18.88 -6.41
N GLY A 21 40.69 19.25 -7.69
CA GLY A 21 41.92 19.71 -8.32
C GLY A 21 43.03 18.66 -8.47
N SER A 22 42.69 17.38 -8.68
CA SER A 22 43.60 16.22 -8.85
C SER A 22 44.31 15.69 -7.60
N SER A 23 43.97 16.22 -6.42
CA SER A 23 44.43 15.67 -5.14
C SER A 23 43.90 14.24 -4.91
N LYS A 24 44.75 13.35 -4.40
CA LYS A 24 44.40 11.97 -4.06
C LYS A 24 44.93 11.62 -2.68
N THR A 25 44.07 11.04 -1.86
CA THR A 25 44.42 10.55 -0.52
C THR A 25 44.22 9.04 -0.49
N VAL A 26 45.23 8.30 -0.03
CA VAL A 26 45.16 6.84 0.09
C VAL A 26 44.98 6.51 1.56
N LEU A 27 43.91 5.78 1.88
CA LEU A 27 43.61 5.26 3.20
C LEU A 27 44.06 3.80 3.26
N ILE A 28 44.98 3.53 4.18
CA ILE A 28 45.59 2.21 4.40
C ILE A 28 45.10 1.68 5.77
N PRO A 29 44.69 0.40 5.86
CA PRO A 29 44.23 -0.15 7.13
C PRO A 29 45.37 -0.19 8.15
N GLY A 30 45.09 0.22 9.39
CA GLY A 30 46.05 0.26 10.49
C GLY A 30 46.87 1.56 10.60
N GLU A 31 46.75 2.46 9.62
CA GLU A 31 47.39 3.78 9.64
C GLU A 31 46.36 4.87 9.96
N ASP A 32 46.76 5.92 10.70
CA ASP A 32 45.91 7.07 11.03
C ASP A 32 44.52 6.73 11.63
N GLY A 33 44.42 5.59 12.32
CA GLY A 33 43.15 5.11 12.92
C GLY A 33 42.15 4.52 11.92
N VAL A 34 42.55 4.32 10.67
CA VAL A 34 41.72 3.67 9.63
C VAL A 34 41.65 2.17 9.91
N THR A 35 40.45 1.65 10.14
CA THR A 35 40.20 0.22 10.31
C THR A 35 39.77 -0.43 8.99
N GLU A 36 39.90 -1.75 8.88
CA GLU A 36 39.39 -2.51 7.73
C GLU A 36 37.89 -2.29 7.50
N ALA A 37 37.12 -2.14 8.58
CA ALA A 37 35.69 -1.82 8.52
C ALA A 37 35.42 -0.45 7.88
N ILE A 38 36.28 0.55 8.13
CA ILE A 38 36.19 1.87 7.48
C ILE A 38 36.42 1.74 5.96
N ILE A 39 37.40 0.93 5.55
CA ILE A 39 37.66 0.71 4.12
C ILE A 39 36.50 -0.02 3.44
N GLU A 40 35.94 -1.04 4.09
CA GLU A 40 34.78 -1.77 3.58
C GLU A 40 33.55 -0.88 3.44
N THR A 41 33.23 -0.08 4.46
CA THR A 41 32.09 0.85 4.43
C THR A 41 32.23 1.89 3.33
N LEU A 42 33.42 2.47 3.13
CA LEU A 42 33.67 3.42 2.04
C LEU A 42 33.48 2.78 0.65
N HIS A 43 33.97 1.55 0.43
CA HIS A 43 33.69 0.85 -0.84
C HIS A 43 32.21 0.48 -1.01
N SER A 44 31.49 0.21 0.09
CA SER A 44 30.05 -0.05 0.05
C SER A 44 29.26 1.18 -0.35
N LEU A 45 29.59 2.35 0.21
CA LEU A 45 28.93 3.62 -0.13
C LEU A 45 29.16 4.00 -1.60
N ASP A 46 30.39 3.87 -2.09
CA ASP A 46 30.70 4.07 -3.50
C ASP A 46 29.97 3.09 -4.43
N ASP A 47 29.85 1.82 -4.03
CA ASP A 47 29.11 0.82 -4.80
C ASP A 47 27.62 1.15 -4.86
N GLU A 48 27.03 1.61 -3.76
CA GLU A 48 25.64 2.06 -3.67
C GLU A 48 25.39 3.28 -4.56
N GLU A 49 26.30 4.26 -4.56
CA GLU A 49 26.22 5.43 -5.44
C GLU A 49 26.28 5.04 -6.93
N VAL A 50 27.16 4.10 -7.30
CA VAL A 50 27.24 3.57 -8.67
C VAL A 50 25.96 2.84 -9.06
N ASP A 51 25.40 2.03 -8.16
CA ASP A 51 24.16 1.28 -8.42
C ASP A 51 22.95 2.20 -8.54
N ASN A 52 22.84 3.22 -7.67
CA ASN A 52 21.79 4.23 -7.74
C ASN A 52 21.88 5.00 -9.06
N ASN A 53 23.07 5.52 -9.41
CA ASN A 53 23.26 6.21 -10.68
C ASN A 53 22.88 5.34 -11.88
N ARG A 54 23.21 4.04 -11.86
CA ARG A 54 22.81 3.10 -12.91
C ARG A 54 21.31 2.83 -12.91
N ARG A 55 20.68 2.72 -11.74
CA ARG A 55 19.24 2.48 -11.61
C ARG A 55 18.45 3.64 -12.18
N GLU A 56 18.81 4.86 -11.80
CA GLU A 56 18.17 6.09 -12.26
C GLU A 56 18.46 6.29 -13.76
N THR A 57 19.71 6.31 -14.20
CA THR A 57 20.01 6.71 -15.59
C THR A 57 19.75 5.66 -16.67
N ARG A 58 19.63 4.36 -16.34
CA ARG A 58 19.56 3.29 -17.35
C ARG A 58 18.27 3.27 -18.17
N ARG A 59 17.17 3.81 -17.66
CA ARG A 59 15.84 3.71 -18.30
C ARG A 59 15.07 5.02 -18.36
N HIS A 60 15.72 6.15 -18.07
CA HIS A 60 15.12 7.44 -18.33
C HIS A 60 15.03 7.65 -19.85
N SER A 61 13.82 7.56 -20.38
CA SER A 61 13.45 8.06 -21.70
C SER A 61 12.70 9.36 -21.51
N SER A 62 12.95 10.36 -22.36
CA SER A 62 12.12 11.57 -22.33
C SER A 62 10.66 11.19 -22.63
N PHE A 63 9.70 11.94 -22.08
CA PHE A 63 8.30 11.71 -22.41
C PHE A 63 8.01 11.93 -23.90
N ASP A 64 8.78 12.80 -24.55
CA ASP A 64 8.69 13.07 -25.98
C ASP A 64 9.19 11.89 -26.85
N ASP A 65 10.11 11.07 -26.34
CA ASP A 65 10.61 9.86 -27.02
C ASP A 65 9.70 8.62 -26.84
N LEU A 66 8.62 8.73 -26.03
CA LEU A 66 7.74 7.62 -25.63
C LEU A 66 6.52 7.43 -26.55
N ASN A 67 6.69 7.62 -27.86
CA ASN A 67 5.59 7.54 -28.83
C ASN A 67 4.79 6.22 -28.79
N ASP A 68 5.44 5.11 -28.37
CA ASP A 68 4.84 3.77 -28.35
C ASP A 68 4.44 3.27 -26.94
N LYS A 69 4.58 4.09 -25.89
CA LYS A 69 4.26 3.69 -24.49
C LYS A 69 3.07 4.42 -23.86
N ALA A 70 2.28 5.14 -24.66
CA ALA A 70 1.10 5.87 -24.19
C ALA A 70 0.14 5.00 -23.36
N GLU A 71 -0.04 3.73 -23.74
CA GLU A 71 -0.90 2.77 -23.03
C GLU A 71 -0.46 2.54 -21.56
N THR A 72 0.84 2.67 -21.27
CA THR A 72 1.39 2.49 -19.92
C THR A 72 1.26 3.72 -19.01
N LEU A 73 0.85 4.86 -19.55
CA LEU A 73 0.66 6.14 -18.84
C LEU A 73 -0.82 6.49 -18.66
N THR A 74 -1.72 5.57 -18.97
CA THR A 74 -3.17 5.76 -18.79
C THR A 74 -3.46 5.98 -17.30
N ASP A 75 -4.19 7.07 -17.00
CA ASP A 75 -4.71 7.30 -15.65
C ASP A 75 -5.72 6.19 -15.31
N PRO A 76 -5.46 5.34 -14.30
CA PRO A 76 -6.40 4.29 -13.92
C PRO A 76 -7.76 4.85 -13.46
N ASP A 77 -7.82 6.10 -13.01
CA ASP A 77 -9.05 6.80 -12.61
C ASP A 77 -9.58 7.76 -13.71
N GLY A 78 -9.01 7.71 -14.92
CA GLY A 78 -9.35 8.59 -16.03
C GLY A 78 -10.73 8.34 -16.64
N ASP A 79 -11.31 7.16 -16.42
CA ASP A 79 -12.66 6.85 -16.90
C ASP A 79 -13.74 7.48 -16.01
N VAL A 80 -14.18 8.66 -16.43
CA VAL A 80 -15.22 9.43 -15.73
C VAL A 80 -16.59 8.74 -15.82
N GLU A 81 -16.90 8.05 -16.92
CA GLU A 81 -18.18 7.39 -17.11
C GLU A 81 -18.33 6.23 -16.13
N ASP A 82 -17.34 5.34 -16.09
CA ASP A 82 -17.30 4.20 -15.17
C ASP A 82 -17.35 4.66 -13.71
N ARG A 83 -16.67 5.76 -13.38
CA ARG A 83 -16.70 6.34 -12.03
C ARG A 83 -18.10 6.82 -11.64
N ILE A 84 -18.79 7.51 -12.55
CA ILE A 84 -20.14 8.03 -12.29
C ILE A 84 -21.14 6.87 -12.20
N ILE A 85 -21.07 5.91 -13.12
CA ILE A 85 -21.92 4.71 -13.13
C ILE A 85 -21.74 3.95 -11.82
N SER A 86 -20.49 3.65 -11.43
CA SER A 86 -20.17 2.96 -10.18
C SER A 86 -20.71 3.70 -8.94
N LYS A 87 -20.63 5.03 -8.93
CA LYS A 87 -21.18 5.84 -7.83
C LYS A 87 -22.71 5.71 -7.76
N LEU A 88 -23.37 5.84 -8.90
CA LEU A 88 -24.82 5.80 -8.99
C LEU A 88 -25.38 4.41 -8.66
N GLU A 89 -24.68 3.35 -9.06
CA GLU A 89 -24.99 1.97 -8.65
C GLU A 89 -24.83 1.76 -7.14
N ARG A 90 -23.77 2.29 -6.52
CA ARG A 90 -23.60 2.24 -5.06
C ARG A 90 -24.73 2.96 -4.33
N GLU A 91 -25.16 4.12 -4.82
CA GLU A 91 -26.27 4.88 -4.24
C GLU A 91 -27.60 4.11 -4.34
N ARG A 92 -27.88 3.49 -5.50
CA ARG A 92 -29.05 2.62 -5.68
C ARG A 92 -28.99 1.39 -4.76
N ALA A 93 -27.85 0.70 -4.70
CA ALA A 93 -27.65 -0.46 -3.84
C ALA A 93 -27.78 -0.10 -2.36
N LYS A 94 -27.31 1.09 -1.96
CA LYS A 94 -27.50 1.60 -0.60
C LYS A 94 -28.98 1.81 -0.29
N ALA A 95 -29.72 2.46 -1.19
CA ALA A 95 -31.15 2.69 -1.01
C ALA A 95 -31.94 1.38 -0.87
N THR A 96 -31.66 0.38 -1.71
CA THR A 96 -32.34 -0.92 -1.64
C THR A 96 -32.02 -1.68 -0.35
N VAL A 97 -30.77 -1.63 0.12
CA VAL A 97 -30.39 -2.22 1.42
C VAL A 97 -31.05 -1.49 2.58
N ASP A 98 -31.08 -0.16 2.55
CA ASP A 98 -31.71 0.65 3.61
C ASP A 98 -33.21 0.37 3.70
N GLU A 99 -33.90 0.26 2.55
CA GLU A 99 -35.30 -0.14 2.47
C GLU A 99 -35.52 -1.55 3.02
N ALA A 100 -34.72 -2.53 2.60
CA ALA A 100 -34.82 -3.90 3.11
C ALA A 100 -34.58 -3.98 4.63
N VAL A 101 -33.60 -3.23 5.14
CA VAL A 101 -33.33 -3.14 6.59
C VAL A 101 -34.50 -2.49 7.34
N SER A 102 -35.18 -1.50 6.74
CA SER A 102 -36.32 -0.83 7.38
C SER A 102 -37.50 -1.77 7.70
N THR A 103 -37.66 -2.85 6.93
CA THR A 103 -38.71 -3.88 7.14
C THR A 103 -38.45 -4.76 8.37
N LEU A 104 -37.22 -4.80 8.87
CA LEU A 104 -36.84 -5.63 10.03
C LEU A 104 -37.31 -5.02 11.36
N LYS A 105 -37.31 -5.82 12.42
CA LYS A 105 -37.61 -5.33 13.78
C LYS A 105 -36.54 -4.35 14.26
N PRO A 106 -36.85 -3.34 15.10
CA PRO A 106 -35.88 -2.34 15.55
C PRO A 106 -34.60 -2.93 16.17
N LYS A 107 -34.73 -4.03 16.94
CA LYS A 107 -33.58 -4.75 17.49
C LYS A 107 -32.71 -5.41 16.42
N GLU A 108 -33.32 -5.99 15.38
CA GLU A 108 -32.61 -6.62 14.26
C GLU A 108 -31.91 -5.56 13.39
N GLN A 109 -32.55 -4.41 13.17
CA GLN A 109 -31.95 -3.27 12.48
C GLN A 109 -30.67 -2.79 13.17
N ASN A 110 -30.71 -2.59 14.50
CA ASN A 110 -29.56 -2.13 15.27
C ASN A 110 -28.37 -3.12 15.18
N ILE A 111 -28.65 -4.43 15.23
CA ILE A 111 -27.61 -5.45 15.10
C ILE A 111 -26.90 -5.34 13.74
N ILE A 112 -27.65 -5.24 12.64
CA ILE A 112 -27.05 -5.13 11.30
C ILE A 112 -26.34 -3.79 11.10
N LYS A 113 -26.94 -2.69 11.56
CA LYS A 113 -26.34 -1.35 11.46
C LYS A 113 -25.00 -1.30 12.17
N TRP A 114 -24.92 -1.78 13.41
CA TRP A 114 -23.68 -1.77 14.19
C TRP A 114 -22.64 -2.78 13.72
N LEU A 115 -23.04 -3.94 13.19
CA LEU A 115 -22.07 -4.93 12.72
C LEU A 115 -21.50 -4.60 11.33
N TYR A 116 -22.28 -3.99 10.43
CA TYR A 116 -21.92 -3.94 9.01
C TYR A 116 -22.10 -2.58 8.33
N LEU A 117 -23.05 -1.74 8.73
CA LEU A 117 -23.45 -0.54 7.97
C LEU A 117 -22.96 0.78 8.58
N SER A 118 -22.45 0.77 9.81
CA SER A 118 -21.87 1.95 10.45
C SER A 118 -20.45 2.21 9.98
N ASP A 119 -20.04 3.48 9.91
CA ASP A 119 -18.67 3.89 9.56
C ASP A 119 -17.58 3.23 10.41
N LYS A 120 -17.93 2.87 11.66
CA LYS A 120 -17.09 2.12 12.60
C LYS A 120 -17.82 0.87 13.07
N PRO A 121 -17.74 -0.25 12.33
CA PRO A 121 -18.42 -1.48 12.69
C PRO A 121 -17.90 -2.01 14.03
N LEU A 122 -18.83 -2.41 14.90
CA LEU A 122 -18.57 -2.98 16.22
C LEU A 122 -18.39 -4.49 16.12
N THR A 123 -17.63 -5.06 17.05
CA THR A 123 -17.49 -6.51 17.18
C THR A 123 -18.76 -7.16 17.73
N GLN A 124 -18.93 -8.46 17.52
CA GLN A 124 -20.08 -9.22 18.04
C GLN A 124 -20.15 -9.16 19.58
N ALA A 125 -19.00 -9.16 20.25
CA ALA A 125 -18.91 -9.01 21.70
C ALA A 125 -19.37 -7.62 22.18
N GLU A 126 -18.97 -6.54 21.49
CA GLU A 126 -19.40 -5.18 21.84
C GLU A 126 -20.89 -4.95 21.60
N VAL A 127 -21.40 -5.44 20.46
CA VAL A 127 -22.84 -5.43 20.17
C VAL A 127 -23.61 -6.21 21.24
N GLY A 128 -23.07 -7.36 21.66
CA GLY A 128 -23.61 -8.17 22.75
C GLY A 128 -23.68 -7.40 24.06
N LYS A 129 -22.56 -6.78 24.48
CA LYS A 129 -22.51 -5.93 25.69
C LYS A 129 -23.56 -4.82 25.66
N ARG A 130 -23.72 -4.15 24.51
CA ARG A 130 -24.67 -3.04 24.34
C ARG A 130 -26.14 -3.46 24.39
N LEU A 131 -26.44 -4.68 23.94
CA LEU A 131 -27.79 -5.25 23.92
C LEU A 131 -28.10 -6.15 25.13
N GLY A 132 -27.13 -6.37 26.03
CA GLY A 132 -27.26 -7.33 27.13
C GLY A 132 -27.36 -8.78 26.65
N MET A 133 -26.71 -9.11 25.53
CA MET A 133 -26.73 -10.44 24.90
C MET A 133 -25.34 -11.08 24.92
N ALA A 134 -25.31 -12.42 25.02
CA ALA A 134 -24.07 -13.17 24.81
C ALA A 134 -23.60 -13.07 23.35
N GLU A 135 -22.29 -13.11 23.13
CA GLU A 135 -21.68 -13.01 21.79
C GLU A 135 -22.24 -14.05 20.81
N ASP A 136 -22.36 -15.31 21.24
CA ASP A 136 -22.94 -16.39 20.42
C ASP A 136 -24.39 -16.12 20.00
N SER A 137 -25.14 -15.41 20.84
CA SER A 137 -26.52 -15.04 20.55
C SER A 137 -26.61 -13.92 19.52
N VAL A 138 -25.65 -12.99 19.52
CA VAL A 138 -25.49 -11.98 18.47
C VAL A 138 -25.13 -12.65 17.16
N LYS A 139 -24.18 -13.60 17.16
CA LYS A 139 -23.77 -14.38 15.98
C LYS A 139 -24.94 -15.11 15.34
N LYS A 140 -25.72 -15.87 16.14
CA LYS A 140 -26.90 -16.60 15.67
C LYS A 140 -28.01 -15.66 15.16
N SER A 141 -28.17 -14.51 15.79
CA SER A 141 -29.16 -13.50 15.35
C SER A 141 -28.73 -12.84 14.04
N ALA A 142 -27.48 -12.42 13.91
CA ALA A 142 -26.93 -11.85 12.69
C ALA A 142 -27.05 -12.80 11.49
N PHE A 143 -26.80 -14.10 11.69
CA PHE A 143 -27.00 -15.11 10.66
C PHE A 143 -28.46 -15.16 10.17
N ARG A 144 -29.42 -15.23 11.10
CA ARG A 144 -30.85 -15.26 10.77
C ARG A 144 -31.32 -13.97 10.09
N ILE A 145 -30.84 -12.82 10.54
CA ILE A 145 -31.20 -11.53 9.95
C ILE A 145 -30.66 -11.44 8.51
N ARG A 146 -29.43 -11.88 8.26
CA ARG A 146 -28.87 -11.93 6.89
C ARG A 146 -29.65 -12.87 5.97
N ALA A 147 -30.15 -14.00 6.48
CA ALA A 147 -31.01 -14.90 5.71
C ALA A 147 -32.33 -14.21 5.32
N LYS A 148 -32.99 -13.52 6.28
CA LYS A 148 -34.20 -12.73 5.99
C LYS A 148 -33.94 -11.63 4.97
N LEU A 149 -32.87 -10.86 5.14
CA LEU A 149 -32.51 -9.79 4.20
C LEU A 149 -32.26 -10.34 2.78
N ARG A 150 -31.68 -11.54 2.66
CA ARG A 150 -31.53 -12.20 1.37
C ARG A 150 -32.87 -12.54 0.73
N GLU A 151 -33.84 -13.03 1.51
CA GLU A 151 -35.19 -13.33 0.99
C GLU A 151 -35.92 -12.06 0.55
N ILE A 152 -35.84 -10.99 1.34
CA ILE A 152 -36.41 -9.67 1.00
C ILE A 152 -35.80 -9.13 -0.30
N LEU A 153 -34.47 -9.14 -0.41
CA LEU A 153 -33.75 -8.64 -1.59
C LEU A 153 -33.96 -9.51 -2.84
N GLN A 154 -34.31 -10.79 -2.68
CA GLN A 154 -34.66 -11.69 -3.78
C GLN A 154 -36.15 -11.60 -4.18
N GLY A 155 -36.95 -10.74 -3.53
CA GLY A 155 -38.38 -10.60 -3.81
C GLY A 155 -39.21 -11.84 -3.46
N LYS A 156 -38.75 -12.64 -2.48
CA LYS A 156 -39.44 -13.88 -2.05
C LYS A 156 -40.46 -13.67 -0.92
N ILE A 157 -40.83 -12.42 -0.64
CA ILE A 157 -41.76 -12.01 0.41
C ILE A 157 -42.77 -11.04 -0.17
#